data_AF-A0AAD6ZYV0-F1
#
_entry.id   AF-A0AAD6ZYV0-F1
#
_cell.length_a   1.000
_cell.length_b   1.000
_cell.length_c   1.000
_cell.angle_alpha   90.00
_cell.angle_beta   90.00
_cell.angle_gamma   90.00
#
_symmetry.space_group_name_H-M   'P 1'
#
loop_
_entity.id
_entity.type
_entity.pdbx_description
1 polymer ?
#
loop_
_entity_poly.entity_id
_entity_poly.type
_entity_poly.pdbx_seq_one_letter_code
_entity_poly.pdbx_strand_id
1 'polypeptide(L)'
;MPASSSDRSDDSGRSIFEHPCPAPLPPSSSSSRSARSTPEGFVLPVIPPSDDPLVVTQDARGRPQLPRVSDSPLHVDDGRVLKLAKYHPMIVPKCASCAEMGVNCSFSEAGIPCPPCAVLGIPDCDWSDPFWLMENLQRCRDLYLLDERDALVKSVQNNRLAPSLFDREFERVQAWFYSGAQGAISRFLINSHATHGLALRGYCSLAAASTDPSLLLRFLFLGTEARIHPSILEVVTERVQSFFHSMLS
;
A
#
# COMPACT_ATOMS: atom_id res chain seq x y z
N MET A 1 -19.55 -30.25 39.51
CA MET A 1 -19.84 -28.81 39.67
C MET A 1 -18.73 -28.20 40.51
N PRO A 2 -18.23 -26.97 40.26
CA PRO A 2 -18.81 -25.88 39.45
C PRO A 2 -18.14 -25.81 38.04
N ALA A 3 -18.72 -25.32 36.94
CA ALA A 3 -19.65 -24.21 36.68
C ALA A 3 -19.05 -22.82 37.00
N SER A 4 -18.24 -22.30 36.08
CA SER A 4 -17.93 -20.87 36.01
C SER A 4 -18.33 -20.34 34.64
N SER A 5 -19.57 -19.88 34.62
CA SER A 5 -20.13 -18.93 33.67
C SER A 5 -19.62 -17.51 33.95
N SER A 6 -19.73 -16.68 32.91
CA SER A 6 -19.74 -15.21 32.92
C SER A 6 -18.37 -14.53 32.85
N ASP A 7 -18.07 -13.88 31.73
CA ASP A 7 -18.44 -12.46 31.66
C ASP A 7 -18.61 -11.94 30.23
N ARG A 8 -19.63 -11.10 30.12
CA ARG A 8 -19.98 -10.30 28.95
C ARG A 8 -18.94 -9.20 28.75
N SER A 9 -18.63 -8.90 27.50
CA SER A 9 -18.29 -7.54 27.08
C SER A 9 -18.84 -7.35 25.67
N ASP A 10 -20.14 -7.03 25.63
CA ASP A 10 -20.65 -6.08 24.66
C ASP A 10 -19.89 -4.77 24.92
N ASP A 11 -19.11 -4.29 23.95
CA ASP A 11 -18.83 -2.86 23.91
C ASP A 11 -19.15 -2.31 22.52
N SER A 12 -19.89 -1.22 22.61
CA SER A 12 -20.67 -0.60 21.58
C SER A 12 -19.82 0.33 20.73
N GLY A 13 -20.38 0.69 19.58
CA GLY A 13 -19.72 1.44 18.52
C GLY A 13 -19.03 2.75 18.95
N ARG A 14 -17.99 3.08 18.20
CA ARG A 14 -17.69 4.46 17.81
C ARG A 14 -17.50 4.55 16.31
N SER A 15 -18.56 5.04 15.67
CA SER A 15 -18.53 5.75 14.39
C SER A 15 -17.45 6.83 14.43
N ILE A 16 -16.54 6.87 13.44
CA ILE A 16 -15.48 7.90 13.32
C ILE A 16 -15.78 8.87 12.17
N PHE A 17 -17.06 9.08 11.88
CA PHE A 17 -17.50 10.32 11.23
C PHE A 17 -18.12 11.21 12.32
N GLU A 18 -17.28 11.92 13.07
CA GLU A 18 -17.73 13.05 13.89
C GLU A 18 -17.31 14.36 13.22
N HIS A 19 -18.17 14.83 12.32
CA HIS A 19 -18.41 16.25 12.15
C HIS A 19 -19.69 16.59 12.93
N PRO A 20 -19.76 17.73 13.67
CA PRO A 20 -20.97 18.10 14.40
C PRO A 20 -22.11 18.43 13.43
N CYS A 21 -23.12 17.56 13.38
CA CYS A 21 -24.41 17.84 12.75
C CYS A 21 -25.25 18.77 13.65
N PRO A 22 -25.81 19.88 13.13
CA PRO A 22 -26.87 20.62 13.81
C PRO A 22 -28.19 19.83 13.78
N ALA A 23 -29.01 20.00 14.83
CA ALA A 23 -30.30 19.34 15.04
C ALA A 23 -31.34 19.58 13.92
N PRO A 24 -32.31 18.66 13.72
CA PRO A 24 -33.29 18.76 12.65
C PRO A 24 -34.36 19.83 12.96
N LEU A 25 -34.55 20.76 12.02
CA LEU A 25 -35.70 21.65 11.96
C LEU A 25 -36.89 20.95 11.27
N PRO A 26 -38.14 21.30 11.64
CA PRO A 26 -39.35 20.61 11.15
C PRO A 26 -39.60 20.85 9.65
N PRO A 27 -40.42 19.99 9.00
CA PRO A 27 -40.60 20.02 7.56
C PRO A 27 -41.44 21.24 7.17
N SER A 28 -40.92 22.07 6.29
CA SER A 28 -41.69 23.15 5.67
C SER A 28 -41.42 23.17 4.17
N SER A 29 -42.44 22.73 3.44
CA SER A 29 -42.90 23.23 2.14
C SER A 29 -41.86 23.43 1.03
N SER A 30 -41.85 22.46 0.12
CA SER A 30 -41.80 22.64 -1.34
C SER A 30 -41.55 24.08 -1.81
N SER A 31 -40.30 24.38 -2.13
CA SER A 31 -39.92 25.53 -2.94
C SER A 31 -38.97 25.05 -4.04
N SER A 32 -39.50 25.07 -5.25
CA SER A 32 -38.84 25.23 -6.55
C SER A 32 -37.32 25.12 -6.55
N ARG A 33 -36.78 24.02 -7.09
CA ARG A 33 -35.39 23.96 -7.54
C ARG A 33 -35.20 24.98 -8.67
N SER A 34 -34.82 26.21 -8.32
CA SER A 34 -34.08 27.05 -9.25
C SER A 34 -32.76 26.33 -9.53
N ALA A 35 -32.65 25.75 -10.71
CA ALA A 35 -31.36 25.45 -11.30
C ALA A 35 -30.60 26.78 -11.36
N ARG A 36 -29.75 27.04 -10.37
CA ARG A 36 -28.78 28.14 -10.44
C ARG A 36 -27.81 27.75 -11.53
N SER A 37 -27.96 28.42 -12.67
CA SER A 37 -26.94 28.51 -13.70
C SER A 37 -25.59 28.72 -13.01
N THR A 38 -24.61 27.92 -13.39
CA THR A 38 -23.20 28.29 -13.22
C THR A 38 -23.04 29.76 -13.62
N PRO A 39 -22.34 30.60 -12.84
CA PRO A 39 -22.14 31.99 -13.20
C PRO A 39 -21.64 32.05 -14.66
N GLU A 40 -22.33 32.83 -15.49
CA GLU A 40 -21.97 32.99 -16.90
C GLU A 40 -20.48 33.35 -17.00
N GLY A 41 -19.72 32.51 -17.71
CA GLY A 41 -18.28 32.72 -17.95
C GLY A 41 -17.31 31.92 -17.08
N PHE A 42 -17.76 31.09 -16.13
CA PHE A 42 -16.84 30.16 -15.45
C PHE A 42 -16.53 28.94 -16.33
N VAL A 43 -15.46 29.04 -17.10
CA VAL A 43 -14.89 27.90 -17.82
C VAL A 43 -14.07 27.08 -16.82
N LEU A 44 -14.44 25.82 -16.62
CA LEU A 44 -13.64 24.88 -15.85
C LEU A 44 -12.23 24.83 -16.44
N PRO A 45 -11.17 25.11 -15.67
CA PRO A 45 -9.82 24.96 -16.15
C PRO A 45 -9.61 23.50 -16.57
N VAL A 46 -9.15 23.31 -17.81
CA VAL A 46 -8.72 22.00 -18.31
C VAL A 46 -7.49 21.63 -17.52
N ILE A 47 -7.56 20.56 -16.72
CA ILE A 47 -6.40 20.03 -16.00
C ILE A 47 -5.38 19.60 -17.08
N PRO A 48 -4.21 20.25 -17.21
CA PRO A 48 -3.22 19.78 -18.16
C PRO A 48 -2.67 18.43 -17.65
N PRO A 49 -2.75 17.33 -18.42
CA PRO A 49 -2.01 16.12 -18.11
C PRO A 49 -0.63 16.30 -18.76
N SER A 50 0.26 17.06 -18.12
CA SER A 50 1.50 17.44 -18.82
C SER A 50 2.70 16.52 -18.59
N ASP A 51 2.79 15.81 -17.47
CA ASP A 51 3.75 14.72 -17.22
C ASP A 51 3.35 14.04 -15.90
N ASP A 52 3.01 12.75 -15.91
CA ASP A 52 2.68 12.04 -14.68
C ASP A 52 3.97 11.68 -13.92
N PRO A 53 4.22 12.22 -12.70
CA PRO A 53 5.43 11.90 -11.95
C PRO A 53 5.40 10.51 -11.31
N LEU A 54 4.27 9.79 -11.33
CA LEU A 54 4.11 8.46 -10.72
C LEU A 54 4.41 7.33 -11.72
N VAL A 55 5.54 7.43 -12.43
CA VAL A 55 5.98 6.41 -13.38
C VAL A 55 7.25 5.76 -12.84
N VAL A 56 7.29 4.42 -12.85
CA VAL A 56 8.52 3.68 -12.56
C VAL A 56 9.52 3.92 -13.69
N THR A 57 10.71 4.40 -13.36
CA THR A 57 11.83 4.49 -14.29
C THR A 57 12.76 3.29 -14.11
N GLN A 58 13.71 3.12 -15.01
CA GLN A 58 14.76 2.11 -14.86
C GLN A 58 16.11 2.80 -14.68
N ASP A 59 16.93 2.28 -13.76
CA ASP A 59 18.32 2.71 -13.61
C ASP A 59 19.19 2.20 -14.79
N ALA A 60 20.47 2.59 -14.81
CA ALA A 60 21.43 2.17 -15.83
C ALA A 60 21.65 0.64 -15.90
N ARG A 61 21.17 -0.12 -14.91
CA ARG A 61 21.24 -1.59 -14.83
C ARG A 61 19.88 -2.24 -15.13
N GLY A 62 18.88 -1.47 -15.56
CA GLY A 62 17.53 -1.96 -15.84
C GLY A 62 16.68 -2.22 -14.58
N ARG A 63 17.13 -1.80 -13.39
CA ARG A 63 16.39 -2.00 -12.14
C ARG A 63 15.30 -0.96 -11.99
N PRO A 64 14.09 -1.34 -11.52
CA PRO A 64 13.02 -0.39 -11.28
C PRO A 64 13.45 0.63 -10.23
N GLN A 65 13.27 1.91 -10.56
CA GLN A 65 13.53 3.04 -9.70
C GLN A 65 12.21 3.77 -9.47
N LEU A 66 11.84 3.90 -8.19
CA LEU A 66 10.67 4.67 -7.79
C LEU A 66 10.97 6.17 -7.94
N PRO A 67 10.03 6.95 -8.49
CA PRO A 67 10.23 8.36 -8.74
C PRO A 67 10.25 9.17 -7.44
N ARG A 68 10.90 10.33 -7.49
CA ARG A 68 10.70 11.39 -6.49
C ARG A 68 9.57 12.30 -7.00
N VAL A 69 8.46 12.32 -6.28
CA VAL A 69 7.22 13.05 -6.67
C VAL A 69 6.94 14.27 -5.80
N SER A 70 7.66 14.44 -4.68
CA SER A 70 7.59 15.63 -3.84
C SER A 70 8.92 15.89 -3.14
N ASP A 71 9.24 17.18 -2.96
CA ASP A 71 10.39 17.64 -2.16
C ASP A 71 10.06 17.80 -0.67
N SER A 72 8.79 17.70 -0.31
CA SER A 72 8.29 17.83 1.06
C SER A 72 7.53 16.57 1.47
N PRO A 73 8.22 15.42 1.63
CA PRO A 73 7.56 14.17 1.98
C PRO A 73 6.90 14.25 3.36
N LEU A 74 5.75 13.59 3.47
CA LEU A 74 5.15 13.31 4.78
C LEU A 74 5.91 12.17 5.49
N HIS A 75 5.85 12.18 6.82
CA HIS A 75 6.42 11.11 7.64
C HIS A 75 5.76 9.76 7.32
N VAL A 76 6.52 8.67 7.37
CA VAL A 76 6.05 7.32 6.97
C VAL A 76 4.93 6.76 7.86
N ASP A 77 4.76 7.31 9.06
CA ASP A 77 3.69 6.97 10.00
C ASP A 77 2.52 7.98 10.00
N ASP A 78 2.55 8.98 9.12
CA ASP A 78 1.42 9.88 8.92
C ASP A 78 0.20 9.08 8.44
N GLY A 79 -0.97 9.33 9.04
CA GLY A 79 -2.20 8.61 8.70
C GLY A 79 -2.57 8.68 7.21
N ARG A 80 -2.18 9.74 6.52
CA ARG A 80 -2.37 9.89 5.07
C ARG A 80 -1.48 8.94 4.29
N VAL A 81 -0.21 8.83 4.70
CA VAL A 81 0.75 7.89 4.11
C VAL A 81 0.25 6.46 4.29
N LEU A 82 -0.20 6.11 5.50
CA LEU A 82 -0.78 4.79 5.77
C LEU A 82 -2.00 4.49 4.90
N LYS A 83 -2.87 5.49 4.68
CA LYS A 83 -4.04 5.34 3.81
C LYS A 83 -3.63 5.08 2.35
N LEU A 84 -2.63 5.79 1.85
CA LEU A 84 -2.11 5.62 0.48
C LEU A 84 -1.37 4.29 0.31
N ALA A 85 -0.53 3.91 1.27
CA ALA A 85 0.23 2.65 1.23
C ALA A 85 -0.67 1.40 1.33
N LYS A 86 -1.85 1.53 1.95
CA LYS A 86 -2.87 0.46 2.04
C LYS A 86 -3.95 0.56 0.97
N TYR A 87 -3.86 1.55 0.07
CA TYR A 87 -4.85 1.71 -0.96
C TYR A 87 -4.78 0.52 -1.92
N HIS A 88 -5.88 -0.22 -1.99
CA HIS A 88 -6.03 -1.39 -2.85
C HIS A 88 -7.42 -1.32 -3.51
N PRO A 89 -7.52 -1.12 -4.84
CA PRO A 89 -8.79 -0.91 -5.54
C PRO A 89 -9.69 -2.16 -5.65
N MET A 90 -9.45 -3.19 -4.83
CA MET A 90 -10.24 -4.43 -4.70
C MET A 90 -10.33 -5.33 -5.95
N ILE A 91 -9.52 -5.13 -6.98
CA ILE A 91 -9.63 -5.93 -8.23
C ILE A 91 -8.95 -7.30 -8.12
N VAL A 92 -7.86 -7.41 -7.35
CA VAL A 92 -7.05 -8.63 -7.31
C VAL A 92 -7.05 -9.23 -5.91
N PRO A 93 -7.68 -10.39 -5.67
CA PRO A 93 -7.74 -11.00 -4.35
C PRO A 93 -6.42 -11.68 -3.94
N LYS A 94 -5.54 -11.98 -4.91
CA LYS A 94 -4.29 -12.74 -4.70
C LYS A 94 -3.20 -12.26 -5.65
N CYS A 95 -1.96 -12.18 -5.16
CA CYS A 95 -0.83 -11.99 -6.06
C CYS A 95 -0.69 -13.17 -7.04
N ALA A 96 -0.02 -12.93 -8.17
CA ALA A 96 0.17 -13.92 -9.23
C ALA A 96 0.75 -15.25 -8.70
N SER A 97 1.77 -15.20 -7.85
CA SER A 97 2.37 -16.41 -7.26
C SER A 97 1.39 -17.19 -6.39
N CYS A 98 0.62 -16.52 -5.54
CA CYS A 98 -0.38 -17.19 -4.70
C CYS A 98 -1.56 -17.74 -5.52
N ALA A 99 -1.92 -17.07 -6.61
CA ALA A 99 -2.92 -17.57 -7.54
C ALA A 99 -2.46 -18.86 -8.20
N GLU A 100 -1.21 -18.91 -8.68
CA GLU A 100 -0.62 -20.11 -9.30
C GLU A 100 -0.53 -21.29 -8.31
N MET A 101 -0.12 -21.03 -7.07
CA MET A 101 0.02 -22.07 -6.04
C MET A 101 -1.32 -22.47 -5.40
N GLY A 102 -2.42 -21.80 -5.72
CA GLY A 102 -3.73 -22.08 -5.12
C GLY A 102 -3.83 -21.77 -3.61
N VAL A 103 -2.93 -20.93 -3.08
CA VAL A 103 -2.88 -20.61 -1.63
C VAL A 103 -3.67 -19.34 -1.29
N ASN A 104 -3.93 -19.14 0.00
CA ASN A 104 -4.58 -17.93 0.49
C ASN A 104 -3.57 -16.78 0.54
N CYS A 105 -3.92 -15.67 -0.11
CA CYS A 105 -3.13 -14.46 -0.15
C CYS A 105 -3.84 -13.40 0.70
N SER A 106 -3.10 -12.69 1.54
CA SER A 106 -3.61 -11.53 2.26
C SER A 106 -2.74 -10.33 1.97
N PHE A 107 -3.33 -9.33 1.32
CA PHE A 107 -2.75 -8.00 1.24
C PHE A 107 -2.90 -7.32 2.61
N SER A 108 -1.83 -6.64 3.05
CA SER A 108 -1.84 -5.84 4.28
C SER A 108 -1.48 -4.39 3.99
N GLU A 109 -0.35 -4.21 3.31
CA GLU A 109 0.22 -2.92 2.93
C GLU A 109 1.25 -3.11 1.82
N ALA A 110 1.42 -2.09 0.97
CA ALA A 110 2.44 -2.11 -0.09
C ALA A 110 3.86 -2.20 0.51
N GLY A 111 4.73 -2.94 -0.18
CA GLY A 111 6.09 -3.23 0.24
C GLY A 111 6.18 -4.40 1.22
N ILE A 112 5.06 -4.98 1.65
CA ILE A 112 5.04 -6.18 2.48
C ILE A 112 4.57 -7.36 1.61
N PRO A 113 5.42 -8.36 1.34
CA PRO A 113 4.97 -9.55 0.62
C PRO A 113 3.89 -10.28 1.44
N CYS A 114 2.96 -10.94 0.75
CA CYS A 114 1.95 -11.74 1.47
C CYS A 114 2.63 -12.91 2.22
N PRO A 115 2.00 -13.45 3.28
CA PRO A 115 2.64 -14.47 4.12
C PRO A 115 3.19 -15.68 3.35
N PRO A 116 2.49 -16.26 2.34
CA PRO A 116 3.06 -17.36 1.56
C PRO A 116 4.31 -16.95 0.77
N CYS A 117 4.28 -15.79 0.10
CA CYS A 117 5.46 -15.30 -0.63
C CYS A 117 6.62 -14.96 0.30
N ALA A 118 6.34 -14.38 1.48
CA ALA A 118 7.36 -14.09 2.49
C ALA A 118 8.03 -15.37 3.00
N VAL A 119 7.24 -16.41 3.29
CA VAL A 119 7.76 -17.72 3.69
C VAL A 119 8.57 -18.33 2.54
N LEU A 120 8.07 -18.36 1.32
CA LEU A 120 8.80 -18.95 0.20
C LEU A 120 10.00 -18.09 -0.27
N GLY A 121 10.15 -16.88 0.28
CA GLY A 121 11.16 -15.90 -0.11
C GLY A 121 11.00 -15.38 -1.53
N ILE A 122 9.79 -15.44 -2.10
CA ILE A 122 9.50 -15.01 -3.46
C ILE A 122 9.68 -13.49 -3.53
N PRO A 123 10.68 -12.97 -4.27
CA PRO A 123 10.95 -11.53 -4.35
C PRO A 123 9.89 -10.80 -5.19
N ASP A 124 9.28 -11.50 -6.14
CA ASP A 124 8.36 -10.94 -7.14
C ASP A 124 6.90 -11.00 -6.69
N CYS A 125 6.65 -10.85 -5.38
CA CYS A 125 5.27 -10.72 -4.90
C CYS A 125 4.69 -9.38 -5.37
N ASP A 126 3.52 -9.39 -6.00
CA ASP A 126 2.84 -8.17 -6.49
C ASP A 126 2.72 -7.07 -5.41
N TRP A 127 2.51 -7.44 -4.15
CA TRP A 127 2.39 -6.49 -3.03
C TRP A 127 3.71 -5.78 -2.67
N SER A 128 4.85 -6.35 -3.06
CA SER A 128 6.18 -5.75 -2.94
C SER A 128 6.75 -5.32 -4.29
N ASP A 129 5.92 -5.25 -5.34
CA ASP A 129 6.31 -4.78 -6.66
C ASP A 129 6.20 -3.25 -6.77
N PRO A 130 7.28 -2.54 -7.14
CA PRO A 130 7.26 -1.10 -7.41
C PRO A 130 6.23 -0.67 -8.47
N PHE A 131 6.01 -1.48 -9.52
CA PHE A 131 5.06 -1.15 -10.58
C PHE A 131 3.63 -1.17 -10.06
N TRP A 132 3.31 -2.20 -9.28
CA TRP A 132 2.02 -2.33 -8.61
C TRP A 132 1.73 -1.16 -7.66
N LEU A 133 2.72 -0.70 -6.90
CA LEU A 133 2.56 0.49 -6.05
C LEU A 133 2.23 1.73 -6.90
N MET A 134 2.97 1.98 -7.99
CA MET A 134 2.76 3.17 -8.82
C MET A 134 1.40 3.17 -9.49
N GLU A 135 0.96 2.04 -10.06
CA GLU A 135 -0.38 1.92 -10.65
C GLU A 135 -1.48 2.24 -9.63
N ASN A 136 -1.34 1.77 -8.39
CA ASN A 136 -2.31 2.05 -7.34
C ASN A 136 -2.27 3.50 -6.87
N LEU A 137 -1.09 4.12 -6.75
CA LEU A 137 -0.98 5.53 -6.42
C LEU A 137 -1.57 6.41 -7.53
N GLN A 138 -1.36 6.07 -8.81
CA GLN A 138 -1.98 6.76 -9.95
C GLN A 138 -3.50 6.67 -9.87
N ARG A 139 -4.04 5.48 -9.66
CA ARG A 139 -5.48 5.29 -9.54
C ARG A 139 -6.06 6.01 -8.32
N CYS A 140 -5.35 5.98 -7.19
CA CYS A 140 -5.75 6.71 -5.98
C CYS A 140 -5.76 8.22 -6.22
N ARG A 141 -4.72 8.75 -6.88
CA ARG A 141 -4.63 10.15 -7.29
C ARG A 141 -5.83 10.55 -8.13
N ASP A 142 -6.12 9.79 -9.19
CA ASP A 142 -7.13 10.18 -10.16
C ASP A 142 -8.51 10.28 -9.50
N LEU A 143 -8.85 9.33 -8.62
CA LEU A 143 -10.07 9.40 -7.82
C LEU A 143 -10.06 10.57 -6.84
N TYR A 144 -8.95 10.74 -6.09
CA TYR A 144 -8.83 11.81 -5.10
C TYR A 144 -8.93 13.21 -5.72
N LEU A 145 -8.16 13.48 -6.78
CA LEU A 145 -8.15 14.78 -7.45
C LEU A 145 -9.48 15.07 -8.15
N LEU A 146 -10.17 14.05 -8.66
CA LEU A 146 -11.51 14.19 -9.22
C LEU A 146 -12.51 14.64 -8.15
N ASP A 147 -12.53 13.95 -7.00
CA ASP A 147 -13.42 14.26 -5.88
C ASP A 147 -13.17 15.68 -5.33
N GLU A 148 -11.91 16.05 -5.14
CA GLU A 148 -11.52 17.37 -4.63
C GLU A 148 -11.83 18.49 -5.63
N ARG A 149 -11.59 18.27 -6.93
CA ARG A 149 -11.99 19.21 -7.97
C ARG A 149 -13.49 19.48 -7.91
N ASP A 150 -14.29 18.43 -7.86
CA ASP A 150 -15.75 18.55 -7.84
C ASP A 150 -16.24 19.23 -6.54
N ALA A 151 -15.55 19.03 -5.42
CA ALA A 151 -15.81 19.74 -4.17
C ALA A 151 -15.47 21.24 -4.24
N LEU A 152 -14.34 21.59 -4.88
CA LEU A 152 -13.95 22.99 -5.12
C LEU A 152 -14.93 23.69 -6.06
N VAL A 153 -15.37 23.02 -7.14
CA VAL A 153 -16.37 23.55 -8.07
C VAL A 153 -17.68 23.85 -7.35
N LYS A 154 -18.16 22.91 -6.51
CA LYS A 154 -19.34 23.13 -5.66
C LYS A 154 -19.13 24.31 -4.70
N SER A 155 -17.91 24.50 -4.19
CA SER A 155 -17.60 25.63 -3.30
C SER A 155 -17.66 26.98 -4.03
N VAL A 156 -17.19 27.04 -5.28
CA VAL A 156 -17.33 28.22 -6.15
C VAL A 156 -18.80 28.51 -6.46
N GLN A 157 -19.56 27.50 -6.88
CA GLN A 157 -20.99 27.64 -7.20
C GLN A 157 -21.83 28.11 -6.00
N ASN A 158 -21.41 27.75 -4.79
CA ASN A 158 -22.06 28.17 -3.55
C ASN A 158 -21.51 29.49 -2.98
N ASN A 159 -20.68 30.23 -3.72
CA ASN A 159 -20.02 31.46 -3.30
C ASN A 159 -19.17 31.33 -2.00
N ARG A 160 -18.67 30.12 -1.71
CA ARG A 160 -17.75 29.86 -0.58
C ARG A 160 -16.29 30.01 -0.96
N LEU A 161 -15.99 29.94 -2.26
CA LEU A 161 -14.66 30.13 -2.82
C LEU A 161 -14.77 31.12 -3.99
N ALA A 162 -13.90 32.13 -4.02
CA ALA A 162 -13.82 33.03 -5.17
C ALA A 162 -13.26 32.25 -6.38
N PRO A 163 -13.84 32.40 -7.59
CA PRO A 163 -13.36 31.70 -8.79
C PRO A 163 -11.85 31.89 -9.05
N SER A 164 -11.32 33.08 -8.78
CA SER A 164 -9.90 33.43 -8.94
C SER A 164 -8.94 32.68 -8.01
N LEU A 165 -9.46 32.01 -6.98
CA LEU A 165 -8.66 31.22 -6.05
C LEU A 165 -8.69 29.72 -6.36
N PHE A 166 -9.49 29.29 -7.34
CA PHE A 166 -9.68 27.87 -7.65
C PHE A 166 -8.35 27.17 -7.95
N ASP A 167 -7.56 27.71 -8.89
CA ASP A 167 -6.31 27.08 -9.33
C ASP A 167 -5.33 26.92 -8.17
N ARG A 168 -5.16 27.97 -7.35
CA ARG A 168 -4.30 27.94 -6.16
C ARG A 168 -4.72 26.87 -5.15
N GLU A 169 -6.03 26.74 -4.90
CA GLU A 169 -6.53 25.71 -3.99
C GLU A 169 -6.38 24.31 -4.57
N PHE A 170 -6.56 24.15 -5.88
CA PHE A 170 -6.37 22.88 -6.55
C PHE A 170 -4.89 22.45 -6.59
N GLU A 171 -3.96 23.38 -6.84
CA GLU A 171 -2.51 23.16 -6.70
C GLU A 171 -2.15 22.72 -5.29
N ARG A 172 -2.76 23.32 -4.26
CA ARG A 172 -2.55 22.91 -2.86
C ARG A 172 -3.02 21.47 -2.60
N VAL A 173 -4.15 21.07 -3.18
CA VAL A 173 -4.66 19.69 -3.12
C VAL A 173 -3.69 18.72 -3.82
N GLN A 174 -3.18 19.08 -5.00
CA GLN A 174 -2.19 18.26 -5.71
C GLN A 174 -0.91 18.11 -4.90
N ALA A 175 -0.34 19.20 -4.40
CA ALA A 175 0.87 19.20 -3.58
C ALA A 175 0.68 18.35 -2.30
N TRP A 176 -0.52 18.42 -1.70
CA TRP A 176 -0.88 17.60 -0.55
C TRP A 176 -0.85 16.10 -0.89
N PHE A 177 -1.43 15.71 -2.03
CA PHE A 177 -1.42 14.32 -2.47
C PHE A 177 0.00 13.82 -2.73
N TYR A 178 0.80 14.56 -3.50
CA TYR A 178 2.16 14.14 -3.86
C TYR A 178 3.10 14.06 -2.66
N SER A 179 2.91 14.90 -1.65
CA SER A 179 3.64 14.80 -0.38
C SER A 179 3.33 13.50 0.37
N GLY A 180 2.06 13.07 0.35
CA GLY A 180 1.65 11.77 0.88
C GLY A 180 2.13 10.59 0.04
N ALA A 181 2.08 10.70 -1.29
CA ALA A 181 2.57 9.68 -2.22
C ALA A 181 4.08 9.46 -2.03
N GLN A 182 4.88 10.52 -1.88
CA GLN A 182 6.31 10.41 -1.57
C GLN A 182 6.56 9.70 -0.22
N GLY A 183 5.74 9.97 0.79
CA GLY A 183 5.77 9.26 2.07
C GLY A 183 5.44 7.77 1.90
N ALA A 184 4.44 7.43 1.07
CA ALA A 184 4.06 6.05 0.76
C ALA A 184 5.15 5.29 0.00
N ILE A 185 5.83 5.94 -0.96
CA ILE A 185 7.02 5.42 -1.64
C ILE A 185 8.13 5.11 -0.64
N SER A 186 8.41 6.06 0.26
CA SER A 186 9.44 5.89 1.29
C SER A 186 9.12 4.72 2.22
N ARG A 187 7.86 4.60 2.63
CA ARG A 187 7.35 3.50 3.46
C ARG A 187 7.44 2.15 2.75
N PHE A 188 7.06 2.09 1.48
CA PHE A 188 7.19 0.88 0.66
C PHE A 188 8.63 0.38 0.63
N LEU A 189 9.60 1.27 0.41
CA LEU A 189 11.02 0.91 0.38
C LEU A 189 11.51 0.36 1.73
N ILE A 190 11.11 1.01 2.82
CA ILE A 190 11.43 0.55 4.19
C ILE A 190 10.82 -0.83 4.44
N ASN A 191 9.53 -1.01 4.14
CA ASN A 191 8.81 -2.26 4.34
C ASN A 191 9.42 -3.39 3.51
N SER A 192 9.72 -3.15 2.23
CA SER A 192 10.31 -4.14 1.33
C SER A 192 11.68 -4.59 1.83
N HIS A 193 12.54 -3.64 2.19
CA HIS A 193 13.85 -3.96 2.73
C HIS A 193 13.76 -4.70 4.08
N ALA A 194 12.90 -4.23 4.99
CA ALA A 194 12.76 -4.82 6.31
C ALA A 194 12.19 -6.24 6.25
N THR A 195 11.13 -6.46 5.47
CA THR A 195 10.48 -7.77 5.37
C THR A 195 11.38 -8.79 4.68
N HIS A 196 12.07 -8.41 3.60
CA HIS A 196 13.06 -9.28 2.96
C HIS A 196 14.21 -9.63 3.91
N GLY A 197 14.76 -8.64 4.62
CA GLY A 197 15.81 -8.85 5.59
C GLY A 197 15.39 -9.74 6.76
N LEU A 198 14.17 -9.59 7.26
CA LEU A 198 13.60 -10.44 8.31
C LEU A 198 13.44 -11.89 7.84
N ALA A 199 12.90 -12.11 6.63
CA ALA A 199 12.76 -13.44 6.06
C ALA A 199 14.12 -14.13 5.91
N LEU A 200 15.09 -13.47 5.29
CA LEU A 200 16.43 -14.02 5.09
C LEU A 200 17.12 -14.34 6.43
N ARG A 201 17.08 -13.41 7.39
CA ARG A 201 17.66 -13.62 8.72
C ARG A 201 16.99 -14.78 9.47
N GLY A 202 15.67 -14.93 9.32
CA GLY A 202 14.93 -16.06 9.86
C GLY A 202 15.45 -17.39 9.33
N TYR A 203 15.62 -17.49 8.00
CA TYR A 203 16.19 -18.67 7.35
C TYR A 203 17.62 -18.97 7.78
N CYS A 204 18.49 -17.95 7.86
CA CYS A 204 19.85 -18.13 8.38
C CYS A 204 19.84 -18.70 9.81
N SER A 205 18.93 -18.20 10.67
CA SER A 205 18.83 -18.64 12.06
C SER A 205 18.33 -20.08 12.15
N LEU A 206 17.33 -20.45 11.34
CA LEU A 206 16.82 -21.84 11.27
C LEU A 206 17.88 -22.81 10.75
N ALA A 207 18.62 -22.43 9.71
CA ALA A 207 19.71 -23.24 9.17
C ALA A 207 20.82 -23.43 10.22
N ALA A 208 21.25 -22.35 10.88
CA ALA A 208 22.28 -22.41 11.93
C ALA A 208 21.87 -23.28 13.12
N ALA A 209 20.60 -23.19 13.54
CA ALA A 209 20.04 -23.97 14.64
C ALA A 209 19.87 -25.46 14.31
N SER A 210 19.77 -25.82 13.03
CA SER A 210 19.72 -27.22 12.63
C SER A 210 21.07 -27.90 12.86
N THR A 211 21.04 -29.01 13.59
CA THR A 211 22.21 -29.86 13.88
C THR A 211 22.26 -31.10 13.00
N ASP A 212 21.22 -31.39 12.20
CA ASP A 212 21.14 -32.58 11.36
C ASP A 212 21.30 -32.18 9.87
N PRO A 213 22.45 -32.53 9.24
CA PRO A 213 22.66 -32.23 7.82
C PRO A 213 21.68 -32.97 6.90
N SER A 214 21.13 -34.12 7.32
CA SER A 214 20.15 -34.89 6.54
C SER A 214 18.83 -34.13 6.39
N LEU A 215 18.39 -33.45 7.46
CA LEU A 215 17.20 -32.61 7.43
C LEU A 215 17.38 -31.40 6.51
N LEU A 216 18.57 -30.78 6.54
CA LEU A 216 18.87 -29.65 5.66
C LEU A 216 18.95 -30.09 4.19
N LEU A 217 19.55 -31.24 3.88
CA LEU A 217 19.55 -31.82 2.53
C LEU A 217 18.12 -32.13 2.05
N ARG A 218 17.27 -32.67 2.93
CA ARG A 218 15.85 -32.91 2.60
C ARG A 218 15.10 -31.59 2.36
N PHE A 219 15.40 -30.54 3.13
CA PHE A 219 14.87 -29.20 2.88
C PHE A 219 15.33 -28.66 1.52
N LEU A 220 16.58 -28.83 1.12
CA LEU A 220 17.05 -28.38 -0.20
C LEU A 220 16.31 -29.09 -1.34
N PHE A 221 16.15 -30.41 -1.22
CA PHE A 221 15.43 -31.21 -2.20
C PHE A 221 13.96 -30.78 -2.30
N LEU A 222 13.22 -30.81 -1.18
CA LEU A 222 11.81 -30.43 -1.15
C LEU A 222 11.58 -28.95 -1.42
N GLY A 223 12.52 -28.09 -1.02
CA GLY A 223 12.45 -26.66 -1.21
C GLY A 223 12.51 -26.28 -2.68
N THR A 224 13.28 -27.01 -3.48
CA THR A 224 13.30 -26.82 -4.94
C THR A 224 11.94 -27.17 -5.55
N GLU A 225 11.34 -28.29 -5.14
CA GLU A 225 9.99 -28.69 -5.57
C GLU A 225 8.92 -27.70 -5.12
N ALA A 226 9.04 -27.18 -3.90
CA ALA A 226 8.15 -26.19 -3.29
C ALA A 226 8.41 -24.76 -3.78
N ARG A 227 9.34 -24.56 -4.72
CA ARG A 227 9.71 -23.25 -5.30
C ARG A 227 10.18 -22.23 -4.26
N ILE A 228 10.89 -22.68 -3.24
CA ILE A 228 11.61 -21.79 -2.33
C ILE A 228 12.65 -21.01 -3.13
N HIS A 229 12.75 -19.71 -2.86
CA HIS A 229 13.65 -18.83 -3.61
C HIS A 229 15.12 -19.26 -3.48
N PRO A 230 15.92 -19.21 -4.57
CA PRO A 230 17.31 -19.67 -4.56
C PRO A 230 18.18 -19.06 -3.47
N SER A 231 18.00 -17.78 -3.11
CA SER A 231 18.80 -17.16 -2.03
C SER A 231 18.58 -17.81 -0.67
N ILE A 232 17.40 -18.38 -0.39
CA ILE A 232 17.16 -19.14 0.84
C ILE A 232 17.82 -20.52 0.74
N LEU A 233 17.73 -21.16 -0.43
CA LEU A 233 18.38 -22.45 -0.66
C LEU A 233 19.91 -22.34 -0.55
N GLU A 234 20.49 -21.22 -0.98
CA GLU A 234 21.92 -20.91 -0.85
C GLU A 234 22.36 -20.87 0.62
N VAL A 235 21.63 -20.16 1.48
CA VAL A 235 21.88 -20.12 2.94
C VAL A 235 21.91 -21.51 3.56
N VAL A 236 20.97 -22.38 3.16
CA VAL A 236 20.93 -23.76 3.67
C VAL A 236 22.07 -24.60 3.08
N THR A 237 22.43 -24.36 1.82
CA THR A 237 23.54 -25.05 1.15
C THR A 237 24.88 -24.73 1.82
N GLU A 238 25.16 -23.46 2.12
CA GLU A 238 26.36 -23.04 2.85
C GLU A 238 26.45 -23.73 4.22
N ARG A 239 25.32 -23.84 4.92
CA ARG A 239 25.27 -24.54 6.20
C ARG A 239 25.59 -26.03 6.06
N VAL A 240 25.02 -26.71 5.07
CA VAL A 240 25.33 -28.13 4.78
C VAL A 240 26.82 -28.30 4.49
N GLN A 241 27.41 -27.43 3.67
CA GLN A 241 28.83 -27.46 3.37
C GLN A 241 29.69 -27.32 4.64
N SER A 242 29.29 -26.46 5.59
CA SER A 242 30.02 -26.29 6.86
C SER A 242 30.09 -27.58 7.70
N PHE A 243 29.05 -28.42 7.67
CA PHE A 243 29.07 -29.73 8.34
C PHE A 243 30.08 -30.68 7.72
N PHE A 244 30.12 -30.77 6.39
CA PHE A 244 31.06 -31.64 5.68
C PHE A 244 32.51 -31.20 5.87
N HIS A 245 32.78 -29.89 5.87
CA HIS A 245 34.12 -29.37 6.17
C HIS A 245 34.56 -29.75 7.59
N SER A 246 33.66 -29.61 8.57
CA SER A 246 33.97 -29.94 9.98
C SER A 246 34.21 -31.44 10.23
N MET A 247 33.69 -32.32 9.37
CA MET A 247 33.93 -33.77 9.46
C MET A 247 35.25 -34.21 8.82
N LEU A 248 35.83 -33.38 7.94
CA LEU A 248 37.06 -33.66 7.22
C LEU A 248 38.30 -33.02 7.85
N SER A 249 38.11 -32.08 8.79
CA SER A 249 39.14 -31.42 9.61
C SER A 249 39.37 -32.14 10.93
#